data_AF-A0A369K7G6-F1
#
_entry.id   AF-A0A369K7G6-F1
#
_cell.length_a   1.000
_cell.length_b   1.000
_cell.length_c   1.000
_cell.angle_alpha   90.00
_cell.angle_beta   90.00
_cell.angle_gamma   90.00
#
_symmetry.space_group_name_H-M   'P 1'
#
loop_
_entity.id
_entity.type
_entity.pdbx_description
1 polymer ?
#
loop_
_entity_poly.entity_id
_entity_poly.type
_entity_poly.pdbx_seq_one_letter_code
_entity_poly.pdbx_strand_id
1 'polypeptide(L)'
;MACTTITSSRSILMHACLAYLSPEIQTFDAVLRDSCVRLTIPPTPSRLPIELLLLIREQLVPTIIIHLYQRSTKALARYETSLRNLLCEDCLAYNHEVYGPDLWEWQHFSGPCGCAGVIDRPRGTNSESSECWDHLEPKQHFADCATWLEFYLSFRSSHLTGCGNSLQAIWEVVRMVLRDHGCQIVDDLAPPISHIPSHFAAWTKVTVNARKPIVISTTSTPVADGSYHDFHSEPIVLHRAQRDLGLCFEYENGLEIWRAGTHPRPRLPSPKPSVTGTASPLQTHCTRMVKAFALFLGACITLPLTITTLVLTVLCSYIHPQPLRIM
;
A
#
# COMPACT_ATOMS: atom_id res chain seq x y z
N MET A 1 -19.54 1.29 -29.56
CA MET A 1 -19.74 0.69 -28.22
C MET A 1 -18.61 1.16 -27.33
N ALA A 2 -18.90 1.70 -26.15
CA ALA A 2 -17.87 2.11 -25.19
C ALA A 2 -17.39 0.88 -24.43
N CYS A 3 -16.07 0.65 -24.37
CA CYS A 3 -15.47 -0.39 -23.54
C CYS A 3 -15.63 0.03 -22.07
N THR A 4 -16.14 -0.86 -21.22
CA THR A 4 -16.23 -0.58 -19.78
C THR A 4 -14.83 -0.70 -19.19
N THR A 5 -14.38 0.31 -18.47
CA THR A 5 -13.04 0.35 -17.87
C THR A 5 -13.11 0.86 -16.45
N ILE A 6 -12.25 0.34 -15.58
CA ILE A 6 -12.03 0.90 -14.23
C ILE A 6 -10.68 1.63 -14.20
N THR A 7 -10.61 2.74 -13.48
CA THR A 7 -9.36 3.50 -13.30
C THR A 7 -8.86 3.36 -11.87
N SER A 8 -7.55 3.17 -11.70
CA SER A 8 -6.92 3.14 -10.37
C SER A 8 -5.54 3.80 -10.40
N SER A 9 -5.04 4.23 -9.24
CA SER A 9 -3.66 4.70 -9.15
C SER A 9 -2.67 3.52 -9.19
N ARG A 10 -1.46 3.74 -9.71
CA ARG A 10 -0.41 2.70 -9.76
C ARG A 10 -0.12 2.13 -8.38
N SER A 11 0.01 3.01 -7.38
CA SER A 11 0.27 2.61 -5.99
C SER A 11 -0.85 1.73 -5.44
N ILE A 12 -2.12 2.13 -5.59
CA ILE A 12 -3.26 1.35 -5.07
C ILE A 12 -3.30 -0.03 -5.71
N LEU A 13 -3.17 -0.11 -7.03
CA LEU A 13 -3.21 -1.38 -7.75
C LEU A 13 -2.09 -2.33 -7.28
N MET A 14 -0.85 -1.84 -7.14
CA MET A 14 0.26 -2.67 -6.65
C MET A 14 0.02 -3.19 -5.23
N HIS A 15 -0.43 -2.33 -4.30
CA HIS A 15 -0.72 -2.76 -2.93
C HIS A 15 -1.93 -3.70 -2.85
N ALA A 16 -2.97 -3.48 -3.66
CA ALA A 16 -4.14 -4.33 -3.78
C ALA A 16 -3.77 -5.74 -4.27
N CYS A 17 -2.97 -5.85 -5.33
CA CYS A 17 -2.50 -7.14 -5.83
C CYS A 17 -1.62 -7.88 -4.81
N LEU A 18 -0.74 -7.16 -4.09
CA LEU A 18 0.05 -7.78 -3.02
C LEU A 18 -0.80 -8.21 -1.82
N ALA A 19 -1.84 -7.46 -1.47
CA ALA A 19 -2.79 -7.83 -0.42
C ALA A 19 -3.57 -9.09 -0.81
N TYR A 20 -4.03 -9.18 -2.06
CA TYR A 20 -4.72 -10.36 -2.58
C TYR A 20 -3.85 -11.63 -2.50
N LEU A 21 -2.55 -11.50 -2.75
CA LEU A 21 -1.60 -12.61 -2.65
C LEU A 21 -1.08 -12.86 -1.23
N SER A 22 -1.54 -12.13 -0.23
CA SER A 22 -1.05 -12.32 1.13
C SER A 22 -1.49 -13.68 1.68
N PRO A 23 -0.70 -14.30 2.57
CA PRO A 23 -1.05 -15.59 3.16
C PRO A 23 -2.37 -15.53 3.95
N GLU A 24 -2.70 -14.38 4.53
CA GLU A 24 -3.96 -14.16 5.24
C GLU A 24 -5.16 -14.29 4.30
N ILE A 25 -5.14 -13.60 3.14
CA ILE A 25 -6.21 -13.70 2.14
C ILE A 25 -6.27 -15.09 1.53
N GLN A 26 -5.13 -15.68 1.15
CA GLN A 26 -5.10 -17.02 0.56
C GLN A 26 -5.64 -18.09 1.50
N THR A 27 -5.29 -18.02 2.80
CA THR A 27 -5.81 -18.93 3.82
C THR A 27 -7.31 -18.73 4.00
N PHE A 28 -7.77 -17.48 4.04
CA PHE A 28 -9.19 -17.17 4.18
C PHE A 28 -10.01 -17.66 2.98
N ASP A 29 -9.49 -17.47 1.76
CA ASP A 29 -10.11 -17.96 0.52
C ASP A 29 -10.12 -19.49 0.46
N ALA A 30 -9.13 -20.18 1.03
CA ALA A 30 -9.15 -21.64 1.17
C ALA A 30 -10.29 -22.11 2.12
N VAL A 31 -10.51 -21.41 3.23
CA VAL A 31 -11.63 -21.69 4.16
C VAL A 31 -12.98 -21.45 3.49
N LEU A 32 -13.11 -20.38 2.71
CA LEU A 32 -14.32 -20.10 1.92
C LEU A 32 -14.60 -21.23 0.92
N ARG A 33 -13.58 -21.71 0.19
CA ARG A 33 -13.73 -22.81 -0.77
C ARG A 33 -14.16 -24.12 -0.10
N ASP A 34 -13.55 -24.50 1.03
CA ASP A 34 -13.96 -25.72 1.77
C ASP A 34 -15.38 -25.59 2.35
N SER A 35 -15.83 -24.36 2.66
CA SER A 35 -17.19 -24.11 3.15
C SER A 35 -18.24 -24.29 2.04
N CYS A 36 -17.95 -23.91 0.79
CA CYS A 36 -18.87 -24.07 -0.33
C CYS A 36 -19.10 -25.54 -0.74
N VAL A 37 -18.05 -26.38 -0.73
CA VAL A 37 -18.14 -27.79 -1.14
C VAL A 37 -19.05 -28.60 -0.22
N ARG A 38 -19.10 -28.24 1.06
CA ARG A 38 -19.76 -29.03 2.12
C ARG A 38 -21.21 -28.64 2.40
N LEU A 39 -21.80 -27.72 1.64
CA LEU A 39 -23.23 -27.41 1.71
C LEU A 39 -24.13 -28.62 1.42
N THR A 40 -23.55 -29.72 0.92
CA THR A 40 -24.20 -31.01 0.67
C THR A 40 -24.22 -31.96 1.88
N ILE A 41 -23.49 -31.63 2.96
CA ILE A 41 -23.34 -32.46 4.16
C ILE A 41 -24.00 -31.74 5.35
N PRO A 42 -24.71 -32.43 6.26
CA PRO A 42 -25.37 -31.81 7.40
C PRO A 42 -24.41 -30.93 8.23
N PRO A 43 -24.88 -29.76 8.70
CA PRO A 43 -24.03 -28.74 9.30
C PRO A 43 -23.36 -29.24 10.58
N THR A 44 -22.03 -29.19 10.62
CA THR A 44 -21.29 -29.31 11.87
C THR A 44 -21.38 -28.00 12.64
N PRO A 45 -21.66 -28.00 13.96
CA PRO A 45 -21.98 -26.80 14.73
C PRO A 45 -20.80 -25.84 14.97
N SER A 46 -19.62 -26.10 14.41
CA SER A 46 -18.40 -25.33 14.67
C SER A 46 -17.99 -24.36 13.56
N ARG A 47 -18.81 -24.18 12.51
CA ARG A 47 -18.46 -23.33 11.36
C ARG A 47 -19.31 -22.07 11.29
N LEU A 48 -18.67 -20.98 10.87
CA LEU A 48 -19.33 -19.71 10.60
C LEU A 48 -20.16 -19.80 9.30
N PRO A 49 -21.35 -19.16 9.25
CA PRO A 49 -22.10 -18.93 8.02
C PRO A 49 -21.27 -18.26 6.92
N ILE A 50 -21.53 -18.61 5.66
CA ILE A 50 -20.78 -18.11 4.50
C ILE A 50 -20.89 -16.59 4.36
N GLU A 51 -22.02 -16.02 4.73
CA GLU A 51 -22.30 -14.59 4.70
C GLU A 51 -21.34 -13.84 5.64
N LEU A 52 -21.10 -14.39 6.83
CA LEU A 52 -20.14 -13.82 7.78
C LEU A 52 -18.71 -13.96 7.27
N LEU A 53 -18.38 -15.08 6.61
CA LEU A 53 -17.05 -15.25 6.02
C LEU A 53 -16.82 -14.22 4.90
N LEU A 54 -17.80 -14.00 4.01
CA LEU A 54 -17.70 -13.00 2.94
C LEU A 54 -17.56 -11.57 3.52
N LEU A 55 -18.30 -11.24 4.57
CA LEU A 55 -18.16 -9.96 5.26
C LEU A 55 -16.77 -9.77 5.88
N ILE A 56 -16.23 -10.81 6.52
CA ILE A 56 -14.86 -10.78 7.06
C ILE A 56 -13.85 -10.56 5.93
N ARG A 57 -13.99 -11.26 4.80
CA ARG A 57 -13.11 -11.08 3.64
C ARG A 57 -13.14 -9.66 3.12
N GLU A 58 -14.34 -9.08 2.99
CA GLU A 58 -14.54 -7.70 2.53
C GLU A 58 -13.82 -6.68 3.41
N GLN A 59 -13.74 -6.92 4.73
CA GLN A 59 -13.01 -6.06 5.67
C GLN A 59 -11.51 -6.37 5.76
N LEU A 60 -11.12 -7.61 5.50
CA LEU A 60 -9.74 -8.07 5.60
C LEU A 60 -8.87 -7.47 4.49
N VAL A 61 -9.37 -7.45 3.25
CA VAL A 61 -8.61 -6.93 2.09
C VAL A 61 -8.17 -5.47 2.31
N PRO A 62 -9.08 -4.51 2.60
CA PRO A 62 -8.69 -3.11 2.82
C PRO A 62 -7.75 -2.94 4.00
N THR A 63 -7.93 -3.72 5.08
CA THR A 63 -7.05 -3.69 6.25
C THR A 63 -5.61 -4.04 5.88
N ILE A 64 -5.42 -5.07 5.05
CA ILE A 64 -4.10 -5.50 4.58
C ILE A 64 -3.51 -4.45 3.64
N ILE A 65 -4.30 -3.89 2.72
CA ILE A 65 -3.83 -2.84 1.82
C ILE A 65 -3.34 -1.61 2.60
N ILE A 66 -4.12 -1.15 3.60
CA ILE A 66 -3.72 -0.05 4.50
C ILE A 66 -2.40 -0.38 5.20
N HIS A 67 -2.25 -1.61 5.71
CA HIS A 67 -1.03 -2.03 6.39
C HIS A 67 0.20 -2.01 5.45
N LEU A 68 0.06 -2.56 4.24
CA LEU A 68 1.12 -2.55 3.23
C LEU A 68 1.49 -1.12 2.83
N TYR A 69 0.49 -0.24 2.67
CA TYR A 69 0.69 1.17 2.38
C TYR A 69 1.42 1.92 3.52
N GLN A 70 1.02 1.71 4.78
CA GLN A 70 1.71 2.29 5.94
C GLN A 70 3.16 1.80 6.03
N ARG A 71 3.41 0.54 5.65
CA ARG A 71 4.75 -0.03 5.63
C ARG A 71 5.63 0.60 4.55
N SER A 72 5.10 0.76 3.33
CA SER A 72 5.85 1.36 2.21
C SER A 72 6.12 2.86 2.45
N THR A 73 5.17 3.60 2.99
CA THR A 73 5.36 5.01 3.39
C THR A 73 6.41 5.18 4.49
N LYS A 74 6.40 4.32 5.52
CA LYS A 74 7.45 4.30 6.55
C LYS A 74 8.83 3.97 5.96
N ALA A 75 8.89 3.05 5.01
CA ALA A 75 10.13 2.71 4.32
C ALA A 75 10.63 3.87 3.44
N LEU A 76 9.73 4.59 2.76
CA LEU A 76 10.04 5.78 1.98
C LEU A 76 10.66 6.86 2.85
N ALA A 77 10.04 7.17 4.00
CA ALA A 77 10.56 8.17 4.94
C ALA A 77 11.96 7.80 5.48
N ARG A 78 12.23 6.51 5.71
CA ARG A 78 13.56 6.02 6.10
C ARG A 78 14.59 6.22 4.98
N TYR A 79 14.20 5.94 3.74
CA TYR A 79 15.05 6.15 2.56
C TYR A 79 15.34 7.65 2.33
N GLU A 80 14.33 8.52 2.43
CA GLU A 80 14.54 9.97 2.34
C GLU A 80 15.45 10.48 3.46
N THR A 81 15.28 9.96 4.68
CA THR A 81 16.17 10.29 5.80
C THR A 81 17.60 9.83 5.53
N SER A 82 17.79 8.64 4.96
CA SER A 82 19.13 8.17 4.62
C SER A 82 19.76 9.04 3.52
N LEU A 83 19.00 9.49 2.52
CA LEU A 83 19.47 10.46 1.52
C LEU A 83 19.89 11.79 2.16
N ARG A 84 19.09 12.34 3.09
CA ARG A 84 19.45 13.57 3.82
C ARG A 84 20.76 13.40 4.60
N ASN A 85 20.98 12.25 5.21
CA ASN A 85 22.20 11.97 6.00
C ASN A 85 23.49 11.88 5.15
N LEU A 86 23.37 11.77 3.82
CA LEU A 86 24.52 11.80 2.90
C LEU A 86 24.99 13.22 2.59
N LEU A 87 24.21 14.22 2.98
CA LEU A 87 24.43 15.63 2.69
C LEU A 87 24.81 16.37 3.98
N CYS A 88 25.68 17.37 3.87
CA CYS A 88 25.93 18.31 4.96
C CYS A 88 24.79 19.33 5.06
N GLU A 89 24.74 20.07 6.17
CA GLU A 89 23.73 21.10 6.40
C GLU A 89 23.71 22.15 5.28
N ASP A 90 24.87 22.58 4.78
CA ASP A 90 24.98 23.56 3.70
C ASP A 90 24.41 23.04 2.37
N CYS A 91 24.68 21.78 2.02
CA CYS A 91 24.12 21.16 0.82
C CYS A 91 22.60 20.98 0.92
N LEU A 92 22.09 20.65 2.12
CA LEU A 92 20.65 20.57 2.37
C LEU A 92 19.98 21.94 2.28
N ALA A 93 20.61 22.98 2.85
CA ALA A 93 20.13 24.36 2.76
C ALA A 93 20.09 24.83 1.31
N TYR A 94 21.16 24.61 0.55
CA TYR A 94 21.21 24.90 -0.88
C TYR A 94 20.10 24.20 -1.65
N ASN A 95 19.90 22.90 -1.41
CA ASN A 95 18.81 22.17 -2.06
C ASN A 95 17.45 22.80 -1.75
N HIS A 96 17.20 23.11 -0.47
CA HIS A 96 15.97 23.71 -0.02
C HIS A 96 15.72 25.08 -0.67
N GLU A 97 16.76 25.89 -0.88
CA GLU A 97 16.64 27.21 -1.50
C GLU A 97 16.45 27.16 -3.02
N VAL A 98 17.09 26.20 -3.71
CA VAL A 98 17.09 26.14 -5.18
C VAL A 98 16.01 25.23 -5.75
N TYR A 99 15.83 24.05 -5.17
CA TYR A 99 14.87 23.02 -5.64
C TYR A 99 13.66 22.90 -4.72
N GLY A 100 13.70 23.46 -3.52
CA GLY A 100 12.62 23.37 -2.55
C GLY A 100 12.79 22.23 -1.54
N PRO A 101 11.78 22.01 -0.68
CA PRO A 101 11.90 21.05 0.42
C PRO A 101 11.88 19.58 -0.03
N ASP A 102 11.45 19.31 -1.27
CA ASP A 102 11.39 17.97 -1.82
C ASP A 102 12.76 17.54 -2.36
N LEU A 103 13.29 16.44 -1.82
CA LEU A 103 14.56 15.86 -2.30
C LEU A 103 14.42 15.24 -3.69
N TRP A 104 13.21 14.82 -4.07
CA TRP A 104 12.95 14.17 -5.35
C TRP A 104 13.08 15.14 -6.54
N GLU A 105 12.98 16.44 -6.30
CA GLU A 105 13.15 17.48 -7.33
C GLU A 105 14.63 17.80 -7.60
N TRP A 106 15.55 17.26 -6.79
CA TRP A 106 16.98 17.53 -6.91
C TRP A 106 17.65 16.75 -8.05
N GLN A 107 17.60 17.32 -9.26
CA GLN A 107 18.09 16.66 -10.48
C GLN A 107 19.59 16.35 -10.50
N HIS A 108 20.39 16.99 -9.62
CA HIS A 108 21.85 16.87 -9.58
C HIS A 108 22.35 16.06 -8.39
N PHE A 109 21.46 15.40 -7.64
CA PHE A 109 21.88 14.53 -6.56
C PHE A 109 22.74 13.38 -7.11
N SER A 110 24.02 13.38 -6.77
CA SER A 110 25.02 12.42 -7.25
C SER A 110 25.49 11.47 -6.15
N GLY A 111 24.78 11.42 -5.03
CA GLY A 111 25.16 10.66 -3.84
C GLY A 111 25.72 11.55 -2.72
N PRO A 112 26.62 11.02 -1.87
CA PRO A 112 27.19 11.76 -0.75
C PRO A 112 27.88 13.05 -1.17
N CYS A 113 27.69 14.12 -0.37
CA CYS A 113 28.35 15.38 -0.62
C CYS A 113 29.87 15.26 -0.41
N GLY A 114 30.65 15.87 -1.31
CA GLY A 114 32.11 15.93 -1.17
C GLY A 114 32.58 16.71 0.07
N CYS A 115 31.70 17.55 0.63
CA CYS A 115 31.93 18.30 1.87
C CYS A 115 32.19 17.37 3.08
N ALA A 116 31.64 16.16 3.08
CA ALA A 116 31.81 15.20 4.16
C ALA A 116 33.19 14.49 4.15
N GLY A 117 34.00 14.65 3.10
CA GLY A 117 35.28 13.96 2.93
C GLY A 117 36.43 14.45 3.82
N VAL A 118 36.23 15.49 4.64
CA VAL A 118 37.30 16.11 5.45
C VAL A 118 37.08 15.94 6.96
N ILE A 119 35.88 15.55 7.39
CA ILE A 119 35.58 15.39 8.83
C ILE A 119 35.38 13.91 9.09
N ASP A 120 36.36 13.29 9.76
CA ASP A 120 36.37 11.90 10.24
C ASP A 120 35.02 11.53 10.86
N ARG A 121 34.11 10.94 10.07
CA ARG A 121 32.91 10.33 10.64
C ARG A 121 33.40 9.15 11.46
N PRO A 122 33.21 9.15 12.80
CA PRO A 122 33.61 8.02 13.62
C PRO A 122 32.89 6.80 13.08
N ARG A 123 33.70 5.83 12.63
CA ARG A 123 33.25 4.55 12.10
C ARG A 123 32.50 3.83 13.24
N GLY A 124 31.20 4.08 13.35
CA GLY A 124 30.38 3.54 14.42
C GLY A 124 30.39 2.02 14.35
N THR A 125 31.06 1.39 15.32
CA THR A 125 31.29 -0.06 15.40
C THR A 125 30.09 -0.89 15.85
N ASN A 126 28.91 -0.30 16.01
CA ASN A 126 27.77 -1.00 16.61
C ASN A 126 26.61 -1.09 15.61
N SER A 127 26.75 -1.97 14.62
CA SER A 127 25.67 -2.32 13.68
C SER A 127 25.24 -3.77 13.94
N GLU A 128 24.48 -3.99 15.01
CA GLU A 128 23.96 -5.33 15.39
C GLU A 128 22.46 -5.51 15.13
N SER A 129 21.79 -4.57 14.48
CA SER A 129 20.39 -4.77 14.09
C SER A 129 19.99 -4.02 12.83
N SER A 130 20.88 -3.99 11.84
CA SER A 130 20.54 -3.45 10.53
C SER A 130 19.65 -4.44 9.79
N GLU A 131 18.34 -4.24 9.91
CA GLU A 131 17.32 -4.91 9.10
C GLU A 131 17.64 -4.73 7.61
N CYS A 132 18.45 -5.58 6.97
CA CYS A 132 18.56 -5.92 5.52
C CYS A 132 18.51 -4.80 4.44
N TRP A 133 18.25 -3.55 4.79
CA TRP A 133 18.02 -2.40 3.92
C TRP A 133 19.30 -1.60 3.70
N ASP A 134 20.37 -1.89 4.44
CA ASP A 134 21.73 -1.36 4.18
C ASP A 134 22.29 -1.80 2.82
N HIS A 135 21.65 -2.77 2.15
CA HIS A 135 22.00 -3.19 0.80
C HIS A 135 21.36 -2.36 -0.32
N LEU A 136 20.38 -1.49 0.00
CA LEU A 136 19.98 -0.44 -0.91
C LEU A 136 21.14 0.55 -0.97
N GLU A 137 22.09 0.34 -1.89
CA GLU A 137 23.14 1.30 -2.13
C GLU A 137 22.47 2.67 -2.33
N PRO A 138 22.73 3.66 -1.46
CA PRO A 138 22.13 4.99 -1.59
C PRO A 138 22.53 5.70 -2.89
N LYS A 139 23.40 5.06 -3.69
CA LYS A 139 23.84 5.43 -5.03
C LYS A 139 22.75 5.27 -6.09
N GLN A 140 21.73 4.45 -5.85
CA GLN A 140 20.60 4.33 -6.77
C GLN A 140 19.65 5.51 -6.55
N HIS A 141 19.85 6.58 -7.32
CA HIS A 141 18.93 7.70 -7.38
C HIS A 141 17.72 7.31 -8.24
N PHE A 142 16.55 7.21 -7.63
CA PHE A 142 15.29 7.03 -8.37
C PHE A 142 14.83 8.38 -8.92
N ALA A 143 14.18 8.36 -10.09
CA ALA A 143 13.72 9.59 -10.72
C ALA A 143 12.60 10.28 -9.93
N ASP A 144 11.79 9.50 -9.19
CA ASP A 144 10.69 9.97 -8.37
C ASP A 144 10.32 8.94 -7.28
N CYS A 145 9.40 9.32 -6.38
CA CYS A 145 8.91 8.40 -5.34
C CYS A 145 8.19 7.17 -5.92
N ALA A 146 7.61 7.28 -7.13
CA ALA A 146 6.83 6.20 -7.74
C ALA A 146 7.75 5.06 -8.22
N THR A 147 8.85 5.41 -8.89
CA THR A 147 9.89 4.48 -9.31
C THR A 147 10.59 3.83 -8.12
N TRP A 148 10.82 4.59 -7.04
CA TRP A 148 11.28 4.02 -5.76
C TRP A 148 10.27 2.99 -5.21
N LEU A 149 8.97 3.31 -5.22
CA LEU A 149 7.93 2.42 -4.71
C LEU A 149 7.84 1.13 -5.55
N GLU A 150 7.92 1.24 -6.87
CA GLU A 150 7.96 0.09 -7.78
C GLU A 150 9.16 -0.82 -7.49
N PHE A 151 10.34 -0.23 -7.27
CA PHE A 151 11.53 -0.98 -6.84
C PHE A 151 11.31 -1.66 -5.49
N TYR A 152 10.83 -0.90 -4.49
CA TYR A 152 10.62 -1.39 -3.13
C TYR A 152 9.65 -2.58 -3.13
N LEU A 153 8.51 -2.45 -3.81
CA LEU A 153 7.52 -3.50 -3.88
C LEU A 153 8.01 -4.70 -4.71
N SER A 154 8.75 -4.48 -5.80
CA SER A 154 9.37 -5.55 -6.60
C SER A 154 10.34 -6.37 -5.77
N PHE A 155 11.20 -5.71 -4.98
CA PHE A 155 12.12 -6.39 -4.07
C PHE A 155 11.35 -7.22 -3.04
N ARG A 156 10.29 -6.66 -2.45
CA ARG A 156 9.45 -7.35 -1.47
C ARG A 156 8.66 -8.51 -2.07
N SER A 157 8.29 -8.45 -3.35
CA SER A 157 7.51 -9.48 -4.04
C SER A 157 8.34 -10.49 -4.83
N SER A 158 9.67 -10.36 -4.85
CA SER A 158 10.59 -11.26 -5.57
C SER A 158 10.35 -12.75 -5.25
N HIS A 159 10.05 -13.07 -4.00
CA HIS A 159 9.74 -14.42 -3.55
C HIS A 159 8.44 -14.99 -4.13
N LEU A 160 7.52 -14.15 -4.61
CA LEU A 160 6.25 -14.58 -5.20
C LEU A 160 6.39 -14.98 -6.67
N THR A 161 7.30 -14.34 -7.41
CA THR A 161 7.46 -14.57 -8.85
C THR A 161 8.63 -15.49 -9.20
N GLY A 162 9.58 -15.68 -8.28
CA GLY A 162 10.83 -16.39 -8.57
C GLY A 162 11.72 -15.66 -9.57
N CYS A 163 11.31 -14.50 -10.06
CA CYS A 163 12.17 -13.59 -10.80
C CYS A 163 13.13 -12.94 -9.80
N GLY A 164 14.42 -12.82 -10.16
CA GLY A 164 15.40 -12.08 -9.38
C GLY A 164 15.01 -10.61 -9.19
N ASN A 165 15.92 -9.77 -8.68
CA ASN A 165 15.69 -8.35 -8.35
C ASN A 165 15.40 -7.43 -9.57
N SER A 166 14.46 -7.82 -10.45
CA SER A 166 13.96 -7.05 -11.57
C SER A 166 12.94 -6.04 -11.08
N LEU A 167 13.10 -4.80 -11.53
CA LEU A 167 12.12 -3.72 -11.38
C LEU A 167 10.71 -4.08 -11.92
N GLN A 168 10.62 -5.12 -12.75
CA GLN A 168 9.36 -5.58 -13.35
C GLN A 168 8.61 -6.59 -12.48
N ALA A 169 9.22 -7.11 -11.40
CA ALA A 169 8.62 -8.19 -10.61
C ALA A 169 7.25 -7.81 -10.04
N ILE A 170 7.05 -6.56 -9.59
CA ILE A 170 5.75 -6.09 -9.11
C ILE A 170 4.71 -6.05 -10.23
N TRP A 171 5.10 -5.68 -11.45
CA TRP A 171 4.18 -5.62 -12.59
C TRP A 171 3.78 -7.02 -13.08
N GLU A 172 4.67 -8.00 -12.99
CA GLU A 172 4.28 -9.41 -13.23
C GLU A 172 3.26 -9.89 -12.20
N VAL A 173 3.43 -9.54 -10.93
CA VAL A 173 2.43 -9.82 -9.89
C VAL A 173 1.08 -9.18 -10.23
N VAL A 174 1.07 -7.90 -10.61
CA VAL A 174 -0.17 -7.20 -10.99
C VAL A 174 -0.83 -7.88 -12.19
N ARG A 175 -0.08 -8.21 -13.25
CA ARG A 175 -0.63 -8.89 -14.44
C ARG A 175 -1.16 -10.27 -14.11
N MET A 176 -0.48 -11.02 -13.24
CA MET A 176 -0.93 -12.33 -12.78
C MET A 176 -2.27 -12.23 -12.06
N VAL A 177 -2.38 -11.33 -11.06
CA VAL A 177 -3.61 -11.15 -10.30
C VAL A 177 -4.75 -10.65 -11.19
N LEU A 178 -4.50 -9.67 -12.06
CA LEU A 178 -5.54 -9.19 -12.98
C LEU A 178 -6.02 -10.29 -13.94
N ARG A 179 -5.11 -11.14 -14.42
CA ARG A 179 -5.47 -12.30 -15.28
C ARG A 179 -6.37 -13.29 -14.55
N ASP A 180 -6.13 -13.56 -13.27
CA ASP A 180 -7.00 -14.42 -12.45
C ASP A 180 -8.43 -13.85 -12.32
N HIS A 181 -8.57 -12.53 -12.46
CA HIS A 181 -9.84 -11.81 -12.50
C HIS A 181 -10.37 -11.58 -13.93
N GLY A 182 -9.78 -12.16 -14.97
CA GLY A 182 -10.20 -11.92 -16.36
C GLY A 182 -10.00 -10.48 -16.83
N CYS A 183 -9.08 -9.75 -16.20
CA CYS A 183 -8.77 -8.36 -16.46
C CYS A 183 -7.33 -8.20 -17.00
N GLN A 184 -7.07 -7.06 -17.63
CA GLN A 184 -5.76 -6.65 -18.09
C GLN A 184 -5.57 -5.14 -17.95
N ILE A 185 -4.32 -4.71 -17.87
CA ILE A 185 -3.98 -3.29 -17.95
C ILE A 185 -4.10 -2.87 -19.42
N VAL A 186 -4.88 -1.83 -19.68
CA VAL A 186 -4.88 -1.15 -20.97
C VAL A 186 -3.71 -0.18 -20.92
N ASP A 187 -2.55 -0.64 -21.37
CA ASP A 187 -1.42 0.25 -21.58
C ASP A 187 -1.84 1.25 -22.65
N ASP A 188 -2.03 2.50 -22.24
CA ASP A 188 -2.34 3.60 -23.15
C ASP A 188 -1.17 3.82 -24.11
N LEU A 189 -1.15 3.05 -25.21
CA LEU A 189 -0.49 3.35 -26.47
C LEU A 189 0.92 3.94 -26.33
N ALA A 190 1.73 3.46 -25.38
CA ALA A 190 3.16 3.62 -25.53
C ALA A 190 3.53 2.73 -26.73
N PRO A 191 4.03 3.28 -27.85
CA PRO A 191 4.44 2.46 -28.97
C PRO A 191 5.38 1.38 -28.42
N PRO A 192 5.20 0.10 -28.82
CA PRO A 192 6.06 -0.96 -28.33
C PRO A 192 7.50 -0.50 -28.50
N ILE A 193 8.23 -0.41 -27.39
CA ILE A 193 9.65 -0.07 -27.37
C ILE A 193 10.40 -1.29 -27.91
N SER A 194 10.12 -1.64 -29.17
CA SER A 194 10.86 -2.64 -29.91
C SER A 194 12.22 -2.02 -30.22
N HIS A 195 13.20 -2.40 -29.42
CA HIS A 195 14.63 -2.22 -29.70
C HIS A 195 15.14 -0.76 -29.69
N ILE A 196 15.14 -0.11 -28.53
CA ILE A 196 16.16 0.92 -28.29
C ILE A 196 17.45 0.17 -27.92
N PRO A 197 18.55 0.28 -28.69
CA PRO A 197 19.80 -0.39 -28.39
C PRO A 197 20.29 0.00 -26.98
N SER A 198 20.64 -1.01 -26.19
CA SER A 198 21.10 -0.91 -24.80
C SER A 198 22.30 0.04 -24.58
N HIS A 199 22.99 0.42 -25.64
CA HIS A 199 24.15 1.31 -25.60
C HIS A 199 23.82 2.81 -25.56
N PHE A 200 22.56 3.22 -25.79
CA PHE A 200 22.11 4.61 -25.68
C PHE A 200 21.07 4.81 -24.56
N ALA A 201 21.14 4.02 -23.49
CA ALA A 201 20.41 4.29 -22.24
C ALA A 201 21.00 5.50 -21.49
N ALA A 202 21.34 6.57 -22.20
CA ALA A 202 21.61 7.89 -21.64
C ALA A 202 20.27 8.48 -21.22
N TRP A 203 19.72 7.99 -20.10
CA TRP A 203 18.75 8.62 -19.20
C TRP A 203 17.85 9.66 -19.89
N THR A 204 17.23 9.29 -21.00
CA THR A 204 16.18 10.13 -21.58
C THR A 204 15.09 10.02 -20.55
N LYS A 205 14.90 11.12 -19.81
CA LYS A 205 13.85 11.29 -18.81
C LYS A 205 12.52 11.13 -19.51
N VAL A 206 12.10 9.90 -19.75
CA VAL A 206 10.71 9.54 -19.91
C VAL A 206 10.15 9.83 -18.53
N THR A 207 9.69 11.07 -18.36
CA THR A 207 8.87 11.48 -17.23
C THR A 207 7.56 10.72 -17.41
N VAL A 208 7.57 9.44 -17.02
CA VAL A 208 6.36 8.65 -16.84
C VAL A 208 5.53 9.50 -15.89
N ASN A 209 4.46 10.08 -16.43
CA ASN A 209 3.64 11.02 -15.70
C ASN A 209 2.97 10.19 -14.59
N ALA A 210 3.59 10.12 -13.41
CA ALA A 210 3.25 9.19 -12.32
C ALA A 210 1.82 9.37 -11.80
N ARG A 211 1.11 10.39 -12.29
CA ARG A 211 -0.27 10.74 -11.99
C ARG A 211 -1.28 10.16 -12.99
N LYS A 212 -0.84 9.57 -14.10
CA LYS A 212 -1.80 9.01 -15.05
C LYS A 212 -2.45 7.77 -14.41
N PRO A 213 -3.79 7.74 -14.28
CA PRO A 213 -4.48 6.57 -13.76
C PRO A 213 -4.20 5.38 -14.67
N ILE A 214 -4.05 4.20 -14.07
CA ILE A 214 -4.04 2.94 -14.80
C ILE A 214 -5.47 2.63 -15.18
N VAL A 215 -5.68 2.36 -16.47
CA VAL A 215 -6.94 1.86 -17.01
C VAL A 215 -6.89 0.34 -17.02
N ILE A 216 -7.91 -0.30 -16.43
CA ILE A 216 -8.06 -1.76 -16.41
C ILE A 216 -9.31 -2.09 -17.21
N SER A 217 -9.18 -3.05 -18.13
CA SER A 217 -10.29 -3.59 -18.92
C SER A 217 -10.42 -5.09 -18.72
N THR A 218 -11.53 -5.66 -19.18
CA THR A 218 -11.65 -7.11 -19.35
C THR A 218 -10.71 -7.60 -20.44
N THR A 219 -10.26 -8.84 -20.30
CA THR A 219 -9.51 -9.53 -21.35
C THR A 219 -10.53 -10.15 -22.32
N SER A 220 -10.90 -9.41 -23.35
CA SER A 220 -11.73 -9.96 -24.43
C SER A 220 -10.87 -10.93 -25.26
N THR A 221 -10.95 -12.23 -25.00
CA THR A 221 -10.37 -13.20 -25.93
C THR A 221 -11.28 -13.24 -27.17
N PRO A 222 -10.74 -12.95 -28.37
CA PRO A 222 -11.51 -13.14 -29.59
C PRO A 222 -11.75 -14.65 -29.74
N VAL A 223 -12.94 -15.10 -29.38
CA VAL A 223 -13.34 -16.50 -29.59
C VAL A 223 -13.48 -16.63 -31.11
N ALA A 224 -12.59 -17.42 -31.72
CA ALA A 224 -12.55 -17.62 -33.16
C ALA A 224 -13.78 -18.40 -33.68
N ASP A 225 -14.52 -19.02 -32.77
CA ASP A 225 -15.79 -19.68 -33.05
C ASP A 225 -16.91 -18.66 -32.80
N GLY A 226 -17.79 -18.43 -33.77
CA GLY A 226 -18.87 -17.42 -33.77
C GLY A 226 -19.95 -17.58 -32.70
N SER A 227 -19.62 -18.18 -31.55
CA SER A 227 -20.38 -18.13 -30.32
C SER A 227 -20.55 -16.67 -29.89
N TYR A 228 -21.82 -16.27 -29.74
CA TYR A 228 -22.19 -14.98 -29.18
C TYR A 228 -21.45 -14.76 -27.86
N HIS A 229 -20.56 -13.76 -27.83
CA HIS A 229 -19.99 -13.25 -26.59
C HIS A 229 -21.14 -12.70 -25.76
N ASP A 230 -21.33 -13.22 -24.55
CA ASP A 230 -22.30 -12.68 -23.62
C ASP A 230 -21.77 -11.37 -23.05
N PHE A 231 -22.04 -10.28 -23.78
CA PHE A 231 -21.64 -8.91 -23.42
C PHE A 231 -22.11 -8.50 -22.02
N HIS A 232 -23.11 -9.18 -21.45
CA HIS A 232 -23.56 -8.92 -20.09
C HIS A 232 -22.56 -9.35 -19.01
N SER A 233 -21.55 -10.16 -19.37
CA SER A 233 -20.53 -10.64 -18.43
C SER A 233 -19.41 -9.62 -18.15
N GLU A 234 -19.10 -8.70 -19.07
CA GLU A 234 -17.95 -7.79 -18.89
C GLU A 234 -18.08 -6.87 -17.66
N PRO A 235 -19.23 -6.18 -17.44
CA PRO A 235 -19.38 -5.32 -16.26
C PRO A 235 -19.32 -6.11 -14.96
N ILE A 236 -19.78 -7.36 -14.96
CA ILE A 236 -19.77 -8.25 -13.80
C ILE A 236 -18.34 -8.62 -13.43
N VAL A 237 -17.50 -8.92 -14.43
CA VAL A 237 -16.08 -9.25 -14.24
C VAL A 237 -15.33 -8.07 -13.64
N LEU A 238 -15.50 -6.87 -14.19
CA LEU A 238 -14.85 -5.66 -13.67
C LEU A 238 -15.33 -5.30 -12.27
N HIS A 239 -16.64 -5.34 -12.03
CA HIS A 239 -17.19 -5.07 -10.71
C HIS A 239 -16.68 -6.07 -9.66
N ARG A 240 -16.57 -7.35 -10.04
CA ARG A 240 -15.98 -8.39 -9.18
C ARG A 240 -14.52 -8.09 -8.88
N ALA A 241 -13.70 -7.79 -9.89
CA ALA A 241 -12.30 -7.44 -9.71
C ALA A 241 -12.16 -6.21 -8.78
N GLN A 242 -12.97 -5.18 -9.01
CA GLN A 242 -12.97 -3.96 -8.21
C GLN A 242 -13.29 -4.23 -6.74
N ARG A 243 -14.31 -5.04 -6.46
CA ARG A 243 -14.69 -5.46 -5.11
C ARG A 243 -13.63 -6.35 -4.47
N ASP A 244 -13.20 -7.40 -5.16
CA ASP A 244 -12.34 -8.44 -4.61
C ASP A 244 -10.91 -7.94 -4.35
N LEU A 245 -10.44 -6.96 -5.14
CA LEU A 245 -9.14 -6.30 -4.95
C LEU A 245 -9.23 -5.02 -4.09
N GLY A 246 -10.44 -4.61 -3.66
CA GLY A 246 -10.61 -3.38 -2.89
C GLY A 246 -10.20 -2.12 -3.65
N LEU A 247 -10.41 -2.06 -4.97
CA LEU A 247 -10.04 -0.90 -5.79
C LEU A 247 -11.00 0.28 -5.61
N CYS A 248 -12.15 0.08 -4.96
CA CYS A 248 -13.07 1.16 -4.57
C CYS A 248 -12.53 2.05 -3.44
N PHE A 249 -11.50 1.59 -2.73
CA PHE A 249 -10.94 2.34 -1.60
C PHE A 249 -10.04 3.45 -2.13
N GLU A 250 -10.59 4.66 -2.20
CA GLU A 250 -9.77 5.87 -2.21
C GLU A 250 -9.15 6.02 -0.83
N TYR A 251 -7.87 5.64 -0.69
CA TYR A 251 -7.10 6.13 0.44
C TYR A 251 -7.03 7.64 0.30
N GLU A 252 -7.47 8.40 1.31
CA GLU A 252 -7.18 9.84 1.40
C GLU A 252 -5.72 10.00 1.00
N ASN A 253 -5.47 10.74 -0.10
CA ASN A 253 -4.25 10.74 -0.89
C ASN A 253 -2.98 10.99 -0.07
N GLY A 254 -2.55 10.04 0.77
CA GLY A 254 -1.48 10.27 1.73
C GLY A 254 -0.18 10.59 1.02
N LEU A 255 0.08 9.93 -0.12
CA LEU A 255 1.22 10.20 -1.00
C LEU A 255 1.15 11.57 -1.67
N GLU A 256 -0.04 12.14 -1.91
CA GLU A 256 -0.15 13.53 -2.35
C GLU A 256 0.02 14.51 -1.18
N ILE A 257 -0.45 14.15 0.02
CA ILE A 257 -0.21 14.91 1.26
C ILE A 257 1.28 15.03 1.55
N TRP A 258 2.08 14.00 1.25
CA TRP A 258 3.55 14.07 1.39
C TRP A 258 4.22 15.07 0.44
N ARG A 259 3.66 15.33 -0.75
CA ARG A 259 4.18 16.38 -1.66
C ARG A 259 3.64 17.77 -1.33
N ALA A 260 2.45 17.86 -0.74
CA ALA A 260 1.82 19.13 -0.43
C ALA A 260 2.45 19.85 0.77
N GLY A 261 3.77 19.75 0.99
CA GLY A 261 4.60 20.77 1.65
C GLY A 261 4.21 21.30 3.03
N THR A 262 3.17 20.79 3.70
CA THR A 262 2.75 21.25 5.02
C THR A 262 3.44 20.46 6.12
N HIS A 263 4.74 20.23 5.97
CA HIS A 263 5.55 20.17 7.18
C HIS A 263 5.58 21.60 7.72
N PRO A 264 5.16 21.84 8.99
CA PRO A 264 5.33 23.16 9.59
C PRO A 264 6.79 23.56 9.41
N ARG A 265 7.02 24.66 8.67
CA ARG A 265 8.35 25.25 8.46
C ARG A 265 9.14 25.10 9.76
N PRO A 266 10.24 24.33 9.79
CA PRO A 266 11.19 24.49 10.87
C PRO A 266 11.60 25.95 10.79
N ARG A 267 11.20 26.76 11.78
CA ARG A 267 11.72 28.11 11.88
C ARG A 267 13.24 27.92 11.94
N LEU A 268 13.96 28.43 10.94
CA LEU A 268 15.41 28.41 10.96
C LEU A 268 15.86 28.90 12.34
N PRO A 269 16.73 28.16 13.04
CA PRO A 269 17.25 28.63 14.30
C PRO A 269 18.03 29.91 14.01
N SER A 270 17.49 31.04 14.49
CA SER A 270 18.28 32.27 14.64
C SER A 270 19.57 31.88 15.37
N PRO A 271 20.75 32.29 14.89
CA PRO A 271 22.02 31.91 15.50
C PRO A 271 22.03 32.43 16.94
N LYS A 272 21.94 31.51 17.90
CA LYS A 272 22.09 31.78 19.33
C LYS A 272 22.89 30.65 19.97
N PRO A 273 23.69 30.99 20.99
CA PRO A 273 24.80 30.17 21.46
C PRO A 273 24.34 28.85 22.08
N SER A 274 25.20 27.85 21.92
CA SER A 274 25.16 26.51 22.51
C SER A 274 24.53 26.45 23.90
N VAL A 275 23.31 25.93 23.97
CA VAL A 275 22.70 25.41 25.20
C VAL A 275 22.18 24.01 24.89
N THR A 276 22.73 23.03 25.59
CA THR A 276 22.35 21.62 25.63
C THR A 276 20.88 21.48 26.04
N GLY A 277 20.00 21.28 25.05
CA GLY A 277 18.56 21.10 25.25
C GLY A 277 18.21 19.66 25.59
N THR A 278 17.85 19.42 26.84
CA THR A 278 17.15 18.22 27.30
C THR A 278 15.73 18.19 26.71
N ALA A 279 15.35 17.08 26.09
CA ALA A 279 14.01 16.89 25.52
C ALA A 279 12.94 17.10 26.61
N SER A 280 12.02 18.03 26.37
CA SER A 280 11.05 18.48 27.38
C SER A 280 10.03 17.37 27.71
N PRO A 281 9.84 17.00 28.99
CA PRO A 281 8.92 15.94 29.42
C PRO A 281 7.43 16.23 29.15
N LEU A 282 7.06 17.44 28.74
CA LEU A 282 5.66 17.81 28.50
C LEU A 282 5.02 17.10 27.30
N GLN A 283 5.78 16.81 26.24
CA GLN A 283 5.22 16.28 25.00
C GLN A 283 4.83 14.80 25.11
N THR A 284 5.56 14.04 25.92
CA THR A 284 5.23 12.64 26.26
C THR A 284 4.00 12.54 27.16
N HIS A 285 3.74 13.53 28.03
CA HIS A 285 2.51 13.55 28.84
C HIS A 285 1.26 13.83 28.01
N CYS A 286 1.32 14.77 27.07
CA CYS A 286 0.16 15.11 26.25
C CYS A 286 -0.29 13.93 25.35
N THR A 287 0.66 13.24 24.71
CA THR A 287 0.35 12.07 23.87
C THR A 287 -0.24 10.88 24.65
N ARG A 288 0.16 10.69 25.91
CA ARG A 288 -0.43 9.67 26.80
C ARG A 288 -1.88 10.03 27.19
N MET A 289 -2.14 11.30 27.50
CA MET A 289 -3.48 11.77 27.86
C MET A 289 -4.47 11.62 26.70
N VAL A 290 -4.05 11.95 25.47
CA VAL A 290 -4.90 11.79 24.28
C VAL A 290 -5.26 10.32 24.04
N LYS A 291 -4.29 9.39 24.18
CA LYS A 291 -4.56 7.95 24.05
C LYS A 291 -5.50 7.43 25.14
N ALA A 292 -5.32 7.88 26.38
CA ALA A 292 -6.20 7.49 27.49
C ALA A 292 -7.64 7.98 27.27
N PHE A 293 -7.81 9.22 26.79
CA PHE A 293 -9.11 9.79 26.50
C PHE A 293 -9.82 9.06 25.34
N ALA A 294 -9.09 8.71 24.27
CA ALA A 294 -9.64 7.93 23.17
C ALA A 294 -10.12 6.53 23.61
N LEU A 295 -9.35 5.85 24.47
CA LEU A 295 -9.75 4.56 25.05
C LEU A 295 -11.00 4.69 25.94
N PHE A 296 -11.07 5.75 26.75
CA PHE A 296 -12.22 6.03 27.60
C PHE A 296 -13.49 6.28 26.78
N LEU A 297 -13.42 7.11 25.75
CA LEU A 297 -14.55 7.35 24.84
C LEU A 297 -14.99 6.07 24.13
N GLY A 298 -14.04 5.24 23.67
CA GLY A 298 -14.34 3.94 23.08
C GLY A 298 -15.08 3.02 24.06
N ALA A 299 -14.67 2.98 25.32
CA ALA A 299 -15.35 2.22 26.37
C ALA A 299 -16.75 2.78 26.67
N CYS A 300 -16.91 4.10 26.75
CA CYS A 300 -18.19 4.75 27.01
C CYS A 300 -19.24 4.50 25.91
N ILE A 301 -18.82 4.27 24.67
CA ILE A 301 -19.72 3.98 23.55
C ILE A 301 -20.00 2.47 23.44
N THR A 302 -18.99 1.63 23.61
CA THR A 302 -19.12 0.17 23.43
C THR A 302 -19.90 -0.49 24.57
N LEU A 303 -19.73 -0.03 25.81
CA LEU A 303 -20.36 -0.61 27.00
C LEU A 303 -21.91 -0.51 27.00
N PRO A 304 -22.55 0.64 26.70
CA PRO A 304 -24.01 0.69 26.59
C PRO A 304 -24.53 -0.12 25.38
N LEU A 305 -23.74 -0.22 24.31
CA LEU A 305 -24.08 -1.02 23.13
C LEU A 305 -24.08 -2.53 23.43
N THR A 306 -23.12 -3.02 24.21
CA THR A 306 -23.07 -4.42 24.65
C THR A 306 -24.15 -4.73 25.69
N ILE A 307 -24.44 -3.81 26.61
CA ILE A 307 -25.55 -3.96 27.56
C ILE A 307 -26.90 -4.02 26.83
N THR A 308 -27.15 -3.12 25.87
CA THR A 308 -28.41 -3.10 25.12
C THR A 308 -28.59 -4.35 24.28
N THR A 309 -27.54 -4.85 23.63
CA THR A 309 -27.59 -6.14 22.90
C THR A 309 -27.84 -7.32 23.84
N LEU A 310 -27.22 -7.37 25.01
CA LEU A 310 -27.45 -8.43 25.99
C LEU A 310 -28.90 -8.41 26.51
N VAL A 311 -29.41 -7.23 26.87
CA VAL A 311 -30.80 -7.05 27.32
C VAL A 311 -31.80 -7.47 26.23
N LEU A 312 -31.57 -7.08 24.97
CA LEU A 312 -32.38 -7.50 23.83
C LEU A 312 -32.34 -9.02 23.64
N THR A 313 -31.16 -9.64 23.77
CA THR A 313 -31.01 -11.10 23.62
C THR A 313 -31.79 -11.85 24.70
N VAL A 314 -31.72 -11.38 25.95
CA VAL A 314 -32.49 -11.96 27.08
C VAL A 314 -33.98 -11.75 26.87
N LEU A 315 -34.42 -10.54 26.51
CA LEU A 315 -35.83 -10.24 26.23
C LEU A 315 -36.37 -11.09 25.09
N CYS A 316 -35.65 -11.21 23.98
CA CYS A 316 -36.06 -12.06 22.86
C CYS A 316 -36.18 -13.53 23.27
N SER A 317 -35.27 -14.02 24.12
CA SER A 317 -35.33 -15.39 24.65
C SER A 317 -36.51 -15.63 25.60
N TYR A 318 -36.94 -14.60 26.34
CA TYR A 318 -38.07 -14.68 27.27
C TYR A 318 -39.43 -14.42 26.60
N ILE A 319 -39.49 -13.58 25.56
CA ILE A 319 -40.72 -13.22 24.85
C ILE A 319 -41.09 -14.27 23.79
N HIS A 320 -40.13 -15.10 23.36
CA HIS A 320 -40.38 -16.31 22.59
C HIS A 320 -40.07 -17.57 23.41
N PRO A 321 -40.93 -17.95 24.39
CA PRO A 321 -40.92 -19.32 24.86
C PRO A 321 -41.34 -20.19 23.67
N GLN A 322 -40.41 -20.94 23.08
CA GLN A 322 -40.69 -21.86 21.98
C GLN A 322 -41.97 -22.68 22.25
N PRO A 323 -43.02 -22.59 21.42
CA PRO A 323 -43.94 -23.70 21.24
C PRO A 323 -43.37 -24.59 20.13
N LEU A 324 -42.30 -25.32 20.41
CA LEU A 324 -41.81 -26.40 19.56
C LEU A 324 -41.83 -27.72 20.35
N ARG A 325 -43.05 -28.09 20.74
CA ARG A 325 -43.48 -29.49 20.78
C ARG A 325 -44.54 -29.64 19.70
N ILE A 326 -44.12 -30.06 18.51
CA ILE A 326 -44.99 -30.82 17.62
C ILE A 326 -44.20 -32.08 17.28
N MET A 327 -44.71 -33.18 17.83
CA MET A 327 -44.38 -34.56 17.49
C MET A 327 -44.74 -34.87 16.05
#